data_AF-A0A2U3REJ5-F1
#
_entry.id   AF-A0A2U3REJ5-F1
#
_cell.length_a   1.000
_cell.length_b   1.000
_cell.length_c   1.000
_cell.angle_alpha   90.00
_cell.angle_beta   90.00
_cell.angle_gamma   90.00
#
_symmetry.space_group_name_H-M   'P 1'
#
loop_
_entity.id
_entity.type
_entity.pdbx_description
1 polymer ?
#
loop_
_entity_poly.entity_id
_entity_poly.type
_entity_poly.pdbx_seq_one_letter_code
_entity_poly.pdbx_strand_id
1 'polypeptide(L)'
;MSLQQSGIKGNIIASAGISNLTNYSPFPGEKIIIAADNDSKNSITNNTVIKSAKMLEMKGAITCIVKPPENGDFNNLLQSCGDQSIRDIIEPEITKLTKAVETTKLT
;
A
#
# COMPACT_ATOMS: atom_id res chain seq x y z
N MET A 1 -12.35 5.98 -6.79
CA MET A 1 -11.26 5.23 -6.13
C MET A 1 -10.41 6.25 -5.38
N SER A 2 -10.44 6.22 -4.05
CA SER A 2 -10.00 7.35 -3.22
C SER A 2 -8.53 7.74 -3.40
N LEU A 3 -7.64 6.76 -3.59
CA LEU A 3 -6.22 7.00 -3.86
C LEU A 3 -5.97 7.75 -5.18
N GLN A 4 -6.72 7.42 -6.23
CA GLN A 4 -6.60 8.11 -7.51
C GLN A 4 -7.22 9.50 -7.44
N GLN A 5 -8.35 9.65 -6.73
CA GLN A 5 -9.01 10.94 -6.51
C GLN A 5 -8.14 11.89 -5.70
N SER A 6 -7.34 11.36 -4.77
CA SER A 6 -6.37 12.17 -4.05
C SER A 6 -5.13 12.52 -4.86
N GLY A 7 -5.04 12.15 -6.14
CA GLY A 7 -3.92 12.54 -7.00
C GLY A 7 -2.63 11.77 -6.74
N ILE A 8 -2.68 10.64 -6.03
CA ILE A 8 -1.55 9.74 -5.91
C ILE A 8 -1.20 9.22 -7.31
N LYS A 9 0.05 9.46 -7.71
CA LYS A 9 0.57 9.01 -9.01
C LYS A 9 1.15 7.61 -8.87
N GLY A 10 0.77 6.71 -9.77
CA GLY A 10 1.28 5.35 -9.83
C GLY A 10 0.32 4.41 -10.55
N ASN A 11 0.74 3.15 -10.70
CA ASN A 11 -0.15 2.09 -11.15
C ASN A 11 -1.00 1.61 -9.96
N ILE A 12 -2.22 2.12 -9.84
CA ILE A 12 -3.11 1.76 -8.73
C ILE A 12 -3.95 0.56 -9.14
N ILE A 13 -3.70 -0.57 -8.47
CA ILE A 13 -4.45 -1.82 -8.68
C ILE A 13 -5.37 -2.01 -7.48
N ALA A 14 -6.68 -1.95 -7.71
CA ALA A 14 -7.68 -2.30 -6.71
C ALA A 14 -8.10 -3.76 -6.87
N SER A 15 -8.21 -4.48 -5.75
CA SER A 15 -8.74 -5.84 -5.73
C SER A 15 -9.72 -6.01 -4.60
N ALA A 16 -10.87 -6.62 -4.87
CA ALA A 16 -11.88 -6.96 -3.87
C ALA A 16 -11.47 -8.15 -2.97
N GLY A 17 -10.27 -8.70 -3.16
CA GLY A 17 -9.74 -9.82 -2.39
C GLY A 17 -8.27 -10.08 -2.69
N ILE A 18 -7.68 -11.03 -1.96
CA ILE A 18 -6.22 -11.25 -1.97
C ILE A 18 -5.76 -12.06 -3.18
N SER A 19 -6.68 -12.74 -3.88
CA SER A 19 -6.37 -13.64 -5.01
C SER A 19 -5.66 -12.95 -6.18
N ASN A 20 -5.82 -11.63 -6.35
CA ASN A 20 -5.05 -10.90 -7.37
C ASN A 20 -3.63 -10.55 -6.90
N LEU A 21 -3.38 -10.40 -5.59
CA LEU A 21 -2.03 -10.18 -5.05
C LEU A 21 -1.16 -11.43 -5.21
N THR A 22 -1.74 -12.63 -5.08
CA THR A 22 -1.01 -13.89 -5.29
C THR A 22 -0.58 -14.07 -6.73
N ASN A 23 -1.42 -13.63 -7.67
CA ASN A 23 -1.17 -13.68 -9.11
C ASN A 23 -0.30 -12.53 -9.62
N TYR A 24 -0.11 -11.48 -8.82
CA TYR A 24 0.81 -10.40 -9.17
C TYR A 24 2.24 -10.93 -9.18
N SER A 25 2.93 -10.73 -10.29
CA SER A 25 4.33 -11.10 -10.48
C SER A 25 5.15 -9.83 -10.56
N PRO A 26 5.67 -9.34 -9.43
CA PRO A 26 6.45 -8.13 -9.42
C PRO A 26 7.81 -8.33 -10.09
N PHE A 27 8.40 -7.26 -10.59
CA PHE A 27 9.80 -7.27 -11.00
C PHE A 27 10.73 -7.02 -9.78
N PRO A 28 11.98 -7.52 -9.80
CA PRO A 28 12.93 -7.26 -8.72
C PRO A 28 13.14 -5.75 -8.49
N GLY A 29 12.96 -5.30 -7.25
CA GLY A 29 13.04 -3.90 -6.85
C GLY A 29 11.78 -3.07 -7.14
N GLU A 30 10.68 -3.70 -7.58
CA GLU A 30 9.40 -3.02 -7.72
C GLU A 30 8.89 -2.53 -6.37
N LYS A 31 8.51 -1.25 -6.30
CA LYS A 31 7.99 -0.63 -5.09
C LYS A 31 6.48 -0.77 -5.07
N ILE A 32 5.94 -1.45 -4.07
CA ILE A 32 4.49 -1.72 -3.96
C ILE A 32 3.99 -1.16 -2.63
N ILE A 33 2.96 -0.32 -2.70
CA ILE A 33 2.23 0.14 -1.54
C ILE A 33 0.92 -0.65 -1.45
N ILE A 34 0.74 -1.36 -0.34
CA ILE A 34 -0.47 -2.11 -0.03
C ILE A 34 -1.32 -1.23 0.89
N ALA A 35 -2.31 -0.57 0.31
CA ALA A 35 -3.31 0.18 1.06
C ALA A 35 -4.35 -0.79 1.63
N ALA A 36 -4.40 -0.90 2.96
CA ALA A 36 -5.32 -1.79 3.66
C ALA A 36 -6.21 -1.00 4.63
N ASP A 37 -7.39 -1.55 4.88
CA ASP A 37 -8.33 -0.96 5.83
C ASP A 37 -7.80 -1.10 7.26
N ASN A 38 -8.10 -0.11 8.10
CA ASN A 38 -7.79 -0.15 9.53
C ASN A 38 -9.02 -0.58 10.32
N ASP A 39 -9.65 -1.69 9.95
CA ASP A 39 -10.77 -2.20 10.75
C ASP A 39 -10.21 -3.03 11.91
N SER A 40 -10.18 -2.44 13.11
CA SER A 40 -9.73 -3.07 14.37
C SER A 40 -10.41 -4.41 14.69
N LYS A 41 -11.48 -4.78 14.00
CA LYS A 41 -12.24 -6.02 14.24
C LYS A 41 -11.80 -7.24 13.44
N ASN A 42 -11.00 -7.10 12.38
CA ASN A 42 -10.66 -8.22 11.49
C ASN A 42 -9.17 -8.62 11.52
N SER A 43 -8.79 -9.41 12.53
CA SER A 43 -7.46 -10.03 12.63
C SER A 43 -7.10 -10.88 11.40
N ILE A 44 -8.10 -11.48 10.75
CA ILE A 44 -7.95 -12.27 9.52
C ILE A 44 -7.48 -11.40 8.36
N THR A 45 -8.08 -10.22 8.16
CA THR A 45 -7.69 -9.27 7.11
C THR A 45 -6.26 -8.77 7.34
N ASN A 46 -5.92 -8.42 8.58
CA ASN A 46 -4.57 -7.99 8.95
C ASN A 46 -3.50 -9.06 8.68
N ASN A 47 -3.75 -10.30 9.09
CA ASN A 47 -2.84 -11.42 8.83
C ASN A 47 -2.66 -11.67 7.34
N THR A 48 -3.71 -11.43 6.55
CA THR A 48 -3.66 -11.71 5.12
C THR A 48 -2.89 -10.63 4.37
N VAL A 49 -3.08 -9.35 4.72
CA VAL A 49 -2.28 -8.24 4.18
C VAL A 49 -0.78 -8.45 4.44
N ILE A 50 -0.42 -8.88 5.66
CA ILE A 50 0.97 -9.18 6.02
C ILE A 50 1.51 -10.37 5.20
N LYS A 51 0.71 -11.43 5.01
CA LYS A 51 1.12 -12.58 4.18
C LYS A 51 1.35 -12.17 2.72
N SER A 52 0.50 -11.31 2.16
CA SER A 52 0.66 -10.80 0.80
C SER A 52 1.89 -9.94 0.64
N ALA A 53 2.17 -9.04 1.60
CA ALA A 53 3.39 -8.25 1.63
C ALA A 53 4.63 -9.14 1.56
N LYS A 54 4.71 -10.13 2.46
CA LYS A 54 5.81 -11.11 2.49
C LYS A 54 5.93 -11.91 1.19
N MET A 55 4.81 -12.32 0.59
CA MET A 55 4.84 -13.06 -0.67
C MET A 55 5.41 -12.21 -1.81
N LEU A 56 5.04 -10.93 -1.89
CA LEU A 56 5.58 -10.00 -2.89
C LEU A 56 7.07 -9.72 -2.63
N GLU A 57 7.48 -9.55 -1.37
CA GLU A 57 8.88 -9.42 -0.96
C GLU A 57 9.71 -10.65 -1.36
N MET A 58 9.18 -11.85 -1.14
CA MET A 58 9.83 -13.10 -1.59
C MET A 58 9.99 -13.17 -3.12
N LYS A 59 9.12 -12.49 -3.89
CA LYS A 59 9.24 -12.37 -5.35
C LYS A 59 10.17 -11.22 -5.78
N GLY A 60 10.79 -10.52 -4.82
CA GLY A 60 11.76 -9.44 -5.08
C GLY A 60 11.17 -8.03 -5.09
N ALA A 61 9.89 -7.85 -4.75
CA ALA A 61 9.33 -6.52 -4.54
C ALA A 61 9.80 -5.90 -3.22
N ILE A 62 9.67 -4.59 -3.11
CA ILE A 62 9.80 -3.86 -1.85
C ILE A 62 8.41 -3.38 -1.50
N THR A 63 7.86 -3.88 -0.39
CA THR A 63 6.48 -3.58 -0.01
C THR A 63 6.41 -2.61 1.17
N CYS A 64 5.38 -1.77 1.17
CA CYS A 64 4.98 -0.99 2.33
C CYS A 64 3.48 -1.15 2.54
N ILE A 65 3.07 -1.44 3.78
CA ILE A 65 1.64 -1.51 4.14
C ILE A 65 1.25 -0.16 4.73
N VAL A 66 0.22 0.46 4.16
CA VAL A 66 -0.35 1.71 4.66
C VAL A 66 -1.80 1.49 5.08
N LYS A 67 -2.19 2.15 6.16
CA LYS A 67 -3.55 2.09 6.71
C LYS A 67 -4.01 3.49 7.13
N PRO A 68 -5.32 3.77 7.11
CA PRO A 68 -5.86 4.98 7.72
C PRO A 68 -5.50 5.04 9.22
N PRO A 69 -5.27 6.25 9.78
CA PRO A 69 -4.90 6.41 11.19
C PRO A 69 -6.06 6.04 12.13
N GLU A 70 -7.30 6.31 11.70
CA GLU A 70 -8.51 5.95 12.43
C GLU A 70 -9.12 4.65 11.89
N ASN A 71 -10.06 4.07 12.65
CA ASN A 71 -10.80 2.91 12.20
C ASN A 71 -11.59 3.23 10.92
N GLY A 72 -11.40 2.44 9.87
CA GLY A 72 -12.12 2.60 8.60
C GLY A 72 -11.23 2.34 7.38
N ASP A 73 -11.75 2.72 6.21
CA ASP A 73 -11.05 2.62 4.93
C ASP A 73 -10.58 4.00 4.42
N PHE A 74 -9.84 4.01 3.31
CA PHE A 74 -9.41 5.25 2.67
C PHE A 74 -10.57 6.06 2.04
N ASN A 75 -11.74 5.45 1.80
CA ASN A 75 -12.92 6.18 1.32
C ASN A 75 -13.55 7.00 2.45
N ASN A 76 -13.63 6.43 3.66
CA ASN A 76 -14.07 7.12 4.86
C ASN A 76 -13.14 8.31 5.13
N LEU A 77 -11.82 8.08 5.07
CA LEU A 77 -10.84 9.14 5.27
C LEU A 77 -10.96 10.26 4.23
N LEU A 78 -11.19 9.92 2.95
CA LEU A 78 -11.44 10.92 1.90
C LEU A 78 -12.68 11.77 2.21
N GLN A 79 -13.75 11.15 2.69
CA GLN A 79 -15.01 11.82 2.98
C GLN A 79 -14.92 12.70 4.24
N SER A 80 -14.19 12.27 5.26
CA SER A 80 -14.10 12.98 6.54
C SER A 80 -13.04 14.09 6.54
N CYS A 81 -11.87 13.84 5.95
CA CYS A 81 -10.70 14.71 6.07
C CYS A 81 -10.18 15.24 4.73
N GLY A 82 -10.74 14.79 3.61
CA GLY A 82 -10.35 15.23 2.27
C GLY A 82 -9.15 14.48 1.69
N ASP A 83 -8.74 14.88 0.49
CA ASP A 83 -7.68 14.21 -0.27
C ASP A 83 -6.29 14.41 0.34
N GLN A 84 -6.04 15.56 0.96
CA GLN A 84 -4.75 15.87 1.57
C GLN A 84 -4.37 14.85 2.65
N SER A 85 -5.33 14.39 3.45
CA SER A 85 -5.07 13.38 4.48
C SER A 85 -4.60 12.04 3.91
N ILE A 86 -5.03 11.68 2.70
CA ILE A 86 -4.52 10.49 2.01
C ILE A 86 -3.09 10.72 1.53
N ARG A 87 -2.78 11.91 0.98
CA ARG A 87 -1.42 12.28 0.55
C ARG A 87 -0.44 12.28 1.70
N ASP A 88 -0.81 12.85 2.83
CA ASP A 88 0.03 12.94 4.02
C ASP A 88 0.44 11.56 4.56
N ILE A 89 -0.36 10.53 4.30
CA ILE A 89 -0.05 9.14 4.67
C ILE A 89 0.84 8.47 3.61
N ILE A 90 0.53 8.66 2.32
CA ILE A 90 1.12 7.85 1.24
C ILE A 90 2.40 8.47 0.67
N GLU A 91 2.47 9.79 0.51
CA GLU A 91 3.63 10.46 -0.09
C GLU A 91 4.94 10.26 0.71
N PRO A 92 4.93 10.28 2.06
CA PRO A 92 6.12 9.94 2.84
C PRO A 92 6.59 8.51 2.59
N GLU A 93 5.67 7.56 2.43
CA GLU A 93 5.99 6.15 2.17
C GLU A 93 6.54 5.95 0.76
N ILE A 94 5.99 6.64 -0.25
CA ILE A 94 6.57 6.70 -1.60
C ILE A 94 8.01 7.22 -1.56
N THR A 95 8.25 8.28 -0.78
CA THR A 95 9.57 8.89 -0.62
C THR A 95 10.56 7.94 0.05
N LYS A 96 10.14 7.24 1.12
CA LYS A 96 10.96 6.23 1.81
C LYS A 96 11.33 5.08 0.88
N LEU A 97 10.35 4.52 0.17
CA LEU A 97 10.57 3.44 -0.80
C LEU A 97 11.48 3.88 -1.94
N THR A 98 11.45 5.15 -2.32
CA THR A 98 12.32 5.68 -3.39
C THR A 98 13.76 5.81 -2.96
N LYS A 99 14.01 6.33 -1.75
CA LYS A 99 15.37 6.42 -1.20
C LYS A 99 15.97 5.05 -0.90
N ALA A 100 15.19 4.10 -0.40
CA ALA A 100 15.68 2.76 -0.06
C ALA A 100 16.26 2.00 -1.27
N VAL A 101 15.71 2.21 -2.47
CA VAL A 101 16.18 1.61 -3.73
C VAL A 101 17.46 2.26 -4.26
N GLU A 102 17.64 3.56 -4.02
CA GLU A 102 18.86 4.26 -4.44
C GLU A 102 20.08 3.77 -3.67
N THR A 103 19.92 3.47 -2.38
CA THR A 103 21.01 2.94 -1.53
C THR A 103 21.42 1.51 -1.91
N THR A 104 20.52 0.70 -2.47
CA THR A 104 20.79 -0.70 -2.87
C THR A 104 21.46 -0.83 -4.24
N LYS A 105 21.48 0.23 -5.06
CA LYS A 105 22.18 0.23 -6.37
C LYS A 105 23.66 0.62 -6.28
N LEU A 106 24.17 0.93 -5.09
CA LEU A 106 25.53 1.44 -4.85
C LEU A 106 26.49 0.41 -4.23
N THR A 107 26.11 -0.87 -4.18
CA THR A 107 26.95 -1.99 -3.70
C THR A 107 27.07 -3.07 -4.76
#